data_AF-A0AAV1FW85-F1
#
_entry.id   AF-A0AAV1FW85-F1
#
_cell.length_a   1.000
_cell.length_b   1.000
_cell.length_c   1.000
_cell.angle_alpha   90.00
_cell.angle_beta   90.00
_cell.angle_gamma   90.00
#
_symmetry.space_group_name_H-M   'P 1'
#
loop_
_entity.id
_entity.type
_entity.pdbx_description
1 polymer ?
#
loop_
_entity_poly.entity_id
_entity_poly.type
_entity_poly.pdbx_seq_one_letter_code
_entity_poly.pdbx_strand_id
1 'polypeptide(L)'
;MVKHQPLQVYERQLCLSCITGIYGCRWKRYQRSHDDTTKWELLWSLILLFTFCLLLVWFYFWWEAHNDYNEFNWFLYNRSGEWSDGTVPILATTAAGFTYISFLMVLALCHIALGQQLNLHWLHKIGVTAALLTTIVGVISVNQAWRQEWDIIPISLQATGPFLHIGALAAVTALSWIVAGQVARSEKTMFQVVVLLLYLTVSLGLYVVPLYITSPCIMDPNSLKQRPYVIGHQGAPMLAPENTLWSFQRALQMNVTGFEADVTISVDGVPFLMHDRTLQRTTDVQKVFPDRHMNDASFFNWTDLQQLNAGHWFLKSDPFWTVHTMSPHEKNLISNQSVCSLEQLLKLASYHNTTVVFRLRRPPPEHPCYHSWINDTLEAVQQSGIPQSLVMWTPDEDRAVVKQLAPGLIQTSLEKRSPQSLELSGISALLLRYNQASTQEIRDFSQSNINLTLYTVNEPWLYSVLWCSGVSAVSSEAPQILKKVPYPIWLMRPDEYCLMWVSADLISFAIVIGIFFFQSYHMIRYRVSGMHSYNPEQIMLSAAVRRSSRDISVMKEKLIFSEVGNGVGSAEELYGDNDYDYYTNQGISQ
;
A
#
# COMPACT_ATOMS: atom_id res chain seq x y z
N MET A 1 -12.14 8.44 67.46
CA MET A 1 -13.03 8.77 66.33
C MET A 1 -12.45 8.13 65.08
N VAL A 2 -12.93 6.94 64.72
CA VAL A 2 -12.51 6.25 63.48
C VAL A 2 -13.30 6.89 62.34
N LYS A 3 -12.62 7.58 61.42
CA LYS A 3 -13.23 8.08 60.18
C LYS A 3 -13.54 6.87 59.29
N HIS A 4 -14.82 6.49 59.21
CA HIS A 4 -15.25 5.58 58.15
C HIS A 4 -15.13 6.30 56.81
N GLN A 5 -14.23 5.82 55.95
CA GLN A 5 -14.23 6.16 54.53
C GLN A 5 -15.58 5.76 53.92
N PRO A 6 -16.21 6.59 53.08
CA PRO A 6 -17.44 6.22 52.41
C PRO A 6 -17.18 4.99 51.53
N LEU A 7 -18.09 4.01 51.61
CA LEU A 7 -18.10 2.82 50.77
C LEU A 7 -18.11 3.24 49.29
N GLN A 8 -16.99 2.99 48.62
CA GLN A 8 -16.77 3.28 47.21
C GLN A 8 -17.69 2.40 46.35
N VAL A 9 -18.56 3.03 45.57
CA VAL A 9 -19.42 2.34 44.61
C VAL A 9 -18.58 2.01 43.37
N TYR A 10 -18.24 0.73 43.21
CA TYR A 10 -17.54 0.21 42.04
C TYR A 10 -18.55 -0.10 40.93
N GLU A 11 -18.74 0.81 39.97
CA GLU A 11 -19.46 0.47 38.74
C GLU A 11 -18.66 -0.50 37.88
N ARG A 12 -19.31 -1.56 37.39
CA ARG A 12 -18.69 -2.61 36.58
C ARG A 12 -18.60 -2.16 35.12
N GLN A 13 -17.67 -1.25 34.82
CA GLN A 13 -17.45 -0.79 33.44
C GLN A 13 -16.55 -1.78 32.68
N LEU A 14 -17.13 -2.90 32.22
CA LEU A 14 -16.41 -3.93 31.46
C LEU A 14 -15.64 -3.37 30.27
N CYS A 15 -16.26 -2.46 29.50
CA CYS A 15 -15.65 -1.82 28.33
C CYS A 15 -14.38 -1.03 28.70
N LEU A 16 -14.43 -0.23 29.78
CA LEU A 16 -13.28 0.53 30.25
C LEU A 16 -12.13 -0.40 30.66
N SER A 17 -12.45 -1.48 31.38
CA SER A 17 -11.46 -2.48 31.81
C SER A 17 -10.79 -3.18 30.62
N CYS A 18 -11.51 -3.41 29.52
CA CYS A 18 -10.94 -3.95 28.29
C CYS A 18 -10.00 -2.94 27.61
N ILE A 19 -10.41 -1.68 27.48
CA ILE A 19 -9.61 -0.61 26.84
C ILE A 19 -8.32 -0.34 27.64
N THR A 20 -8.40 -0.27 28.97
CA THR A 20 -7.22 -0.09 29.84
C THR A 20 -6.36 -1.35 29.93
N GLY A 21 -7.00 -2.52 29.86
CA GLY A 21 -6.36 -3.83 29.83
C GLY A 21 -5.49 -4.01 28.59
N ILE A 22 -6.05 -3.75 27.40
CA ILE A 22 -5.33 -3.94 26.15
C ILE A 22 -4.21 -2.91 25.98
N TYR A 23 -4.47 -1.62 26.23
CA TYR A 23 -3.47 -0.56 26.00
C TYR A 23 -2.33 -0.54 27.04
N GLY A 24 -2.64 -0.86 28.30
CA GLY A 24 -1.74 -0.68 29.44
C GLY A 24 -1.51 -1.92 30.31
N CYS A 25 -2.06 -3.09 29.96
CA CYS A 25 -2.12 -4.29 30.81
C CYS A 25 -2.81 -4.06 32.18
N ARG A 26 -3.72 -3.08 32.26
CA ARG A 26 -4.45 -2.74 33.50
C ARG A 26 -5.85 -3.36 33.47
N TRP A 27 -5.94 -4.64 33.84
CA TRP A 27 -7.17 -5.45 33.84
C TRP A 27 -7.97 -5.41 35.17
N LYS A 28 -7.41 -4.79 36.22
CA LYS A 28 -8.04 -4.75 37.56
C LYS A 28 -9.12 -3.67 37.66
N ARG A 29 -10.07 -3.89 38.59
CA ARG A 29 -11.18 -2.99 38.97
C ARG A 29 -10.67 -1.56 39.11
N TYR A 30 -11.08 -0.69 38.20
CA TYR A 30 -10.47 0.62 38.04
C TYR A 30 -11.04 1.62 39.05
N GLN A 31 -10.19 2.16 39.90
CA GLN A 31 -10.41 3.45 40.54
C GLN A 31 -10.09 4.50 39.47
N ARG A 32 -11.01 5.44 39.19
CA ARG A 32 -10.75 6.58 38.31
C ARG A 32 -9.57 7.36 38.88
N SER A 33 -8.36 7.09 38.41
CA SER A 33 -7.17 7.84 38.79
C SER A 33 -7.35 9.24 38.23
N HIS A 34 -7.45 10.21 39.13
CA HIS A 34 -7.46 11.63 38.78
C HIS A 34 -6.03 12.14 38.52
N ASP A 35 -5.02 11.26 38.44
CA ASP A 35 -3.64 11.68 38.27
C ASP A 35 -3.36 12.03 36.81
N ASP A 36 -2.66 13.13 36.59
CA ASP A 36 -2.31 13.62 35.26
C ASP A 36 -1.42 12.62 34.50
N THR A 37 -1.55 12.59 33.17
CA THR A 37 -0.64 11.84 32.30
C THR A 37 0.79 12.40 32.48
N THR A 38 1.75 11.51 32.76
CA THR A 38 3.13 11.96 32.98
C THR A 38 3.75 12.51 31.69
N LYS A 39 4.74 13.41 31.82
CA LYS A 39 5.50 13.92 30.66
C LYS A 39 6.10 12.81 29.80
N TRP A 40 6.50 11.70 30.43
CA TRP A 40 7.04 10.52 29.75
C TRP A 40 5.96 9.79 28.93
N GLU A 41 4.77 9.58 29.47
CA GLU A 41 3.66 8.98 28.72
C GLU A 41 3.17 9.90 27.58
N LEU A 42 3.20 11.22 27.79
CA LEU A 42 2.92 12.19 26.72
C LEU A 42 3.93 12.08 25.56
N LEU A 43 5.23 11.94 25.87
CA LEU A 43 6.26 11.72 24.85
C LEU A 43 5.98 10.43 24.06
N TRP A 44 5.62 9.33 24.72
CA TRP A 44 5.26 8.09 24.04
C TRP A 44 4.01 8.22 23.17
N SER A 45 3.03 9.01 23.58
CA SER A 45 1.87 9.33 22.72
C SER A 45 2.27 10.10 21.46
N LEU A 46 3.23 11.02 21.55
CA LEU A 46 3.75 11.74 20.39
C LEU A 46 4.56 10.82 19.46
N ILE A 47 5.38 9.92 20.03
CA ILE A 47 6.09 8.89 19.26
C ILE A 47 5.09 7.99 18.54
N LEU A 48 4.05 7.52 19.23
CA LEU A 48 2.99 6.70 18.61
C LEU A 48 2.31 7.43 17.45
N LEU A 49 2.01 8.72 17.61
CA LEU A 49 1.44 9.56 16.54
C LEU A 49 2.38 9.71 15.35
N PHE A 50 3.65 10.01 15.61
CA PHE A 50 4.64 10.11 14.56
C PHE A 50 4.80 8.79 13.80
N THR A 51 4.90 7.66 14.52
CA THR A 51 4.99 6.32 13.92
C THR A 51 3.75 5.99 13.09
N PHE A 52 2.55 6.34 13.56
CA PHE A 52 1.32 6.16 12.79
C PHE A 52 1.35 6.96 11.48
N CYS A 53 1.70 8.25 11.53
CA CYS A 53 1.76 9.09 10.33
C CYS A 53 2.81 8.59 9.33
N LEU A 54 3.99 8.20 9.82
CA LEU A 54 5.05 7.66 8.97
C LEU A 54 4.62 6.34 8.31
N LEU A 55 4.02 5.42 9.06
CA LEU A 55 3.50 4.16 8.53
C LEU A 55 2.34 4.35 7.57
N LEU A 56 1.49 5.35 7.78
CA LEU A 56 0.41 5.67 6.84
C LEU A 56 0.98 6.04 5.46
N VAL A 57 2.00 6.91 5.43
CA VAL A 57 2.68 7.29 4.17
C VAL A 57 3.43 6.09 3.58
N TRP A 58 4.11 5.29 4.40
CA TRP A 58 4.84 4.12 3.96
C TRP A 58 3.93 3.02 3.39
N PHE A 59 2.78 2.78 4.04
CA PHE A 59 1.76 1.85 3.56
C PHE A 59 1.17 2.34 2.24
N TYR A 60 0.86 3.64 2.13
CA TYR A 60 0.38 4.25 0.89
C TYR A 60 1.41 4.11 -0.25
N PHE A 61 2.70 4.37 0.01
CA PHE A 61 3.76 4.16 -0.97
C PHE A 61 3.76 2.74 -1.52
N TRP A 62 3.75 1.73 -0.65
CA TRP A 62 3.76 0.33 -1.09
C TRP A 62 2.49 -0.09 -1.82
N TRP A 63 1.34 0.48 -1.44
CA TRP A 63 0.08 0.26 -2.14
C TRP A 63 0.14 0.78 -3.58
N GLU A 64 0.60 2.02 -3.78
CA GLU A 64 0.68 2.63 -5.11
C GLU A 64 1.82 2.09 -5.96
N ALA A 65 2.92 1.63 -5.33
CA ALA A 65 4.05 0.99 -6.02
C ALA A 65 3.70 -0.36 -6.67
N HIS A 66 2.45 -0.85 -6.56
CA HIS A 66 2.00 -2.09 -7.19
C HIS A 66 2.30 -2.15 -8.70
N ASN A 67 2.21 -1.00 -9.38
CA ASN A 67 2.58 -0.87 -10.79
C ASN A 67 4.02 -1.34 -11.10
N ASP A 68 4.94 -1.14 -10.15
CA ASP A 68 6.39 -1.35 -10.30
C ASP A 68 6.91 -2.55 -9.49
N TYR A 69 6.05 -3.43 -8.99
CA TYR A 69 6.47 -4.61 -8.23
C TYR A 69 7.40 -5.53 -9.03
N ASN A 70 7.17 -5.68 -10.34
CA ASN A 70 8.06 -6.48 -11.18
C ASN A 70 9.46 -5.85 -11.29
N GLU A 71 9.54 -4.54 -11.46
CA GLU A 71 10.80 -3.77 -11.46
C GLU A 71 11.54 -3.91 -10.11
N PHE A 72 10.80 -3.91 -8.99
CA PHE A 72 11.38 -4.16 -7.66
C PHE A 72 11.97 -5.57 -7.54
N ASN A 73 11.22 -6.59 -7.97
CA ASN A 73 11.68 -7.98 -7.93
C ASN A 73 12.88 -8.18 -8.85
N TRP A 74 12.92 -7.51 -10.00
CA TRP A 74 14.08 -7.48 -10.87
C TRP A 74 15.29 -6.81 -10.21
N PHE A 75 15.08 -5.70 -9.52
CA PHE A 75 16.14 -5.04 -8.76
C PHE A 75 16.74 -5.95 -7.68
N LEU A 76 15.91 -6.72 -6.98
CA LEU A 76 16.37 -7.73 -6.01
C LEU A 76 17.14 -8.85 -6.71
N TYR A 77 16.62 -9.37 -7.81
CA TYR A 77 17.27 -10.41 -8.61
C TYR A 77 18.67 -9.98 -9.06
N ASN A 78 18.82 -8.74 -9.56
CA ASN A 78 20.11 -8.23 -10.01
C ASN A 78 21.17 -8.14 -8.88
N ARG A 79 20.73 -8.12 -7.61
CA ARG A 79 21.62 -8.13 -6.44
C ARG A 79 21.88 -9.52 -5.87
N SER A 80 20.86 -10.39 -5.84
CA SER A 80 20.95 -11.72 -5.22
C SER A 80 21.35 -12.83 -6.20
N GLY A 81 21.06 -12.67 -7.49
CA GLY A 81 21.11 -13.73 -8.50
C GLY A 81 19.95 -14.73 -8.41
N GLU A 82 19.05 -14.56 -7.45
CA GLU A 82 17.91 -15.46 -7.19
C GLU A 82 16.60 -14.72 -7.33
N TRP A 83 15.70 -15.26 -8.17
CA TRP A 83 14.38 -14.66 -8.36
C TRP A 83 13.49 -15.01 -7.17
N SER A 84 12.94 -13.98 -6.53
CA SER A 84 11.95 -14.11 -5.46
C SER A 84 11.02 -12.92 -5.48
N ASP A 85 9.77 -13.13 -5.08
CA ASP A 85 8.86 -12.00 -4.86
C ASP A 85 9.16 -11.36 -3.50
N GLY A 86 9.98 -10.31 -3.54
CA GLY A 86 10.35 -9.56 -2.34
C GLY A 86 9.27 -8.58 -1.87
N THR A 87 8.23 -8.33 -2.68
CA THR A 87 7.17 -7.38 -2.33
C THR A 87 6.25 -7.97 -1.26
N VAL A 88 5.95 -9.27 -1.32
CA VAL A 88 5.06 -9.97 -0.38
C VAL A 88 5.48 -9.81 1.08
N PRO A 89 6.72 -10.16 1.50
CA PRO A 89 7.12 -10.00 2.89
C PRO A 89 7.14 -8.53 3.34
N ILE A 90 7.48 -7.59 2.45
CA ILE A 90 7.47 -6.15 2.77
C ILE A 90 6.04 -5.66 2.99
N LEU A 91 5.10 -6.06 2.13
CA LEU A 91 3.69 -5.70 2.26
C LEU A 91 3.08 -6.32 3.51
N ALA A 92 3.33 -7.60 3.77
CA ALA A 92 2.80 -8.28 4.94
C ALA A 92 3.30 -7.62 6.24
N THR A 93 4.59 -7.30 6.33
CA THR A 93 5.17 -6.64 7.51
C THR A 93 4.69 -5.19 7.64
N THR A 94 4.58 -4.45 6.54
CA THR A 94 4.07 -3.07 6.50
C THR A 94 2.59 -3.02 6.89
N ALA A 95 1.76 -3.92 6.36
CA ALA A 95 0.34 -4.02 6.70
C ALA A 95 0.11 -4.43 8.16
N ALA A 96 0.87 -5.41 8.66
CA ALA A 96 0.80 -5.84 10.06
C ALA A 96 1.23 -4.70 11.00
N GLY A 97 2.32 -4.01 10.69
CA GLY A 97 2.81 -2.85 11.43
C GLY A 97 1.80 -1.71 11.45
N PHE A 98 1.28 -1.33 10.28
CA PHE A 98 0.27 -0.28 10.15
C PHE A 98 -1.02 -0.63 10.93
N THR A 99 -1.52 -1.86 10.82
CA THR A 99 -2.71 -2.33 11.54
C THR A 99 -2.51 -2.26 13.05
N TYR A 100 -1.38 -2.76 13.54
CA TYR A 100 -1.05 -2.76 14.96
C TYR A 100 -0.93 -1.33 15.53
N ILE A 101 -0.23 -0.44 14.83
CA ILE A 101 -0.07 0.96 15.26
C ILE A 101 -1.38 1.74 15.17
N SER A 102 -2.18 1.51 14.13
CA SER A 102 -3.53 2.08 14.00
C SER A 102 -4.43 1.65 15.15
N PHE A 103 -4.40 0.37 15.52
CA PHE A 103 -5.15 -0.14 16.66
C PHE A 103 -4.75 0.53 17.98
N LEU A 104 -3.46 0.68 18.24
CA LEU A 104 -2.97 1.41 19.41
C LEU A 104 -3.37 2.90 19.39
N MET A 105 -3.37 3.52 18.21
CA MET A 105 -3.83 4.90 18.04
C MET A 105 -5.31 5.05 18.40
N VAL A 106 -6.17 4.15 17.92
CA VAL A 106 -7.60 4.14 18.25
C VAL A 106 -7.79 3.95 19.75
N LEU A 107 -7.06 3.02 20.38
CA LEU A 107 -7.11 2.84 21.83
C LEU A 107 -6.67 4.12 22.58
N ALA A 108 -5.59 4.77 22.15
CA ALA A 108 -5.14 6.04 22.73
C ALA A 108 -6.24 7.13 22.63
N LEU A 109 -6.90 7.25 21.47
CA LEU A 109 -8.03 8.15 21.28
C LEU A 109 -9.22 7.79 22.20
N CYS A 110 -9.52 6.50 22.40
CA CYS A 110 -10.54 6.06 23.36
C CYS A 110 -10.17 6.44 24.80
N HIS A 111 -8.91 6.30 25.21
CA HIS A 111 -8.43 6.75 26.53
C HIS A 111 -8.64 8.25 26.69
N ILE A 112 -8.26 9.07 25.69
CA ILE A 112 -8.50 10.52 25.70
C ILE A 112 -10.00 10.81 25.79
N ALA A 113 -10.85 10.14 25.01
CA ALA A 113 -12.30 10.33 25.04
C ALA A 113 -12.88 10.05 26.44
N LEU A 114 -12.42 8.98 27.09
CA LEU A 114 -12.87 8.55 28.42
C LEU A 114 -12.20 9.31 29.58
N GLY A 115 -11.27 10.23 29.28
CA GLY A 115 -10.52 10.99 30.29
C GLY A 115 -9.58 10.11 31.12
N GLN A 116 -8.99 9.10 30.48
CA GLN A 116 -8.08 8.14 31.08
C GLN A 116 -6.63 8.49 30.76
N GLN A 117 -5.72 8.03 31.59
CA GLN A 117 -4.28 8.19 31.38
C GLN A 117 -3.78 7.36 30.20
N LEU A 118 -2.97 7.99 29.34
CA LEU A 118 -2.27 7.35 28.22
C LEU A 118 -1.07 6.51 28.67
N ASN A 119 -1.27 5.57 29.59
CA ASN A 119 -0.20 4.68 30.04
C ASN A 119 -0.03 3.52 29.05
N LEU A 120 0.91 3.67 28.11
CA LEU A 120 1.22 2.66 27.12
C LEU A 120 2.11 1.57 27.75
N HIS A 121 1.66 0.32 27.68
CA HIS A 121 2.41 -0.80 28.26
C HIS A 121 3.81 -0.92 27.64
N TRP A 122 4.81 -1.36 28.42
CA TRP A 122 6.20 -1.46 27.95
C TRP A 122 6.37 -2.38 26.72
N LEU A 123 5.57 -3.44 26.62
CA LEU A 123 5.54 -4.30 25.42
C LEU A 123 5.10 -3.52 24.18
N HIS A 124 4.09 -2.66 24.30
CA HIS A 124 3.66 -1.82 23.19
C HIS A 124 4.68 -0.74 22.85
N LYS A 125 5.37 -0.18 23.85
CA LYS A 125 6.49 0.75 23.63
C LYS A 125 7.61 0.10 22.79
N ILE A 126 7.93 -1.17 23.06
CA ILE A 126 8.85 -1.96 22.21
C ILE A 126 8.30 -2.10 20.80
N GLY A 127 7.04 -2.52 20.65
CA GLY A 127 6.42 -2.68 19.33
C GLY A 127 6.37 -1.38 18.52
N VAL A 128 6.04 -0.25 19.14
CA VAL A 128 6.05 1.09 18.52
C VAL A 128 7.46 1.48 18.08
N THR A 129 8.47 1.22 18.92
CA THR A 129 9.87 1.51 18.61
C THR A 129 10.36 0.65 17.46
N ALA A 130 10.07 -0.65 17.49
CA ALA A 130 10.42 -1.59 16.44
C ALA A 130 9.80 -1.16 15.10
N ALA A 131 8.49 -0.88 15.08
CA ALA A 131 7.79 -0.43 13.88
C ALA A 131 8.35 0.90 13.34
N LEU A 132 8.71 1.84 14.23
CA LEU A 132 9.32 3.11 13.85
C LEU A 132 10.68 2.90 13.20
N LEU A 133 11.58 2.13 13.84
CA LEU A 133 12.92 1.88 13.35
C LEU A 133 12.90 1.11 12.03
N THR A 134 12.08 0.07 11.91
CA THR A 134 11.97 -0.70 10.66
C THR A 134 11.44 0.16 9.52
N THR A 135 10.46 1.03 9.79
CA THR A 135 9.93 1.96 8.77
C THR A 135 10.97 2.99 8.35
N ILE A 136 11.71 3.58 9.29
CA ILE A 136 12.80 4.53 8.98
C ILE A 136 13.87 3.84 8.13
N VAL A 137 14.30 2.63 8.50
CA VAL A 137 15.27 1.86 7.72
C VAL A 137 14.74 1.53 6.33
N GLY A 138 13.46 1.16 6.22
CA GLY A 138 12.79 0.90 4.94
C GLY A 138 12.77 2.13 4.03
N VAL A 139 12.35 3.28 4.56
CA VAL A 139 12.33 4.56 3.83
C VAL A 139 13.73 4.96 3.35
N ILE A 140 14.74 4.86 4.22
CA ILE A 140 16.14 5.16 3.86
C ILE A 140 16.61 4.21 2.77
N SER A 141 16.29 2.92 2.89
CA SER A 141 16.69 1.89 1.95
C SER A 141 16.08 2.14 0.56
N VAL A 142 14.78 2.41 0.46
CA VAL A 142 14.13 2.78 -0.81
C VAL A 142 14.70 4.09 -1.37
N ASN A 143 14.94 5.09 -0.53
CA ASN A 143 15.55 6.35 -1.01
C ASN A 143 16.97 6.18 -1.56
N GLN A 144 17.75 5.22 -1.07
CA GLN A 144 19.11 4.96 -1.56
C GLN A 144 19.12 4.00 -2.76
N ALA A 145 18.26 3.00 -2.75
CA ALA A 145 18.24 1.90 -3.70
C ALA A 145 17.34 2.17 -4.92
N TRP A 146 16.23 2.87 -4.72
CA TRP A 146 15.10 2.92 -5.64
C TRP A 146 14.41 4.30 -5.60
N ARG A 147 15.24 5.36 -5.63
CA ARG A 147 14.81 6.76 -5.40
C ARG A 147 13.73 7.23 -6.38
N GLN A 148 13.82 6.82 -7.64
CA GLN A 148 12.90 7.26 -8.70
C GLN A 148 11.45 6.85 -8.45
N GLU A 149 11.20 5.83 -7.61
CA GLU A 149 9.83 5.40 -7.34
C GLU A 149 9.08 6.29 -6.37
N TRP A 150 9.76 7.22 -5.69
CA TRP A 150 9.06 8.24 -4.93
C TRP A 150 8.14 9.09 -5.82
N ASP A 151 8.40 9.13 -7.14
CA ASP A 151 7.56 9.83 -8.12
C ASP A 151 6.16 9.22 -8.26
N ILE A 152 5.93 7.95 -7.85
CA ILE A 152 4.59 7.34 -7.87
C ILE A 152 3.64 8.04 -6.90
N ILE A 153 4.13 8.63 -5.81
CA ILE A 153 3.30 9.32 -4.81
C ILE A 153 2.64 10.57 -5.42
N PRO A 154 3.38 11.58 -5.94
CA PRO A 154 2.75 12.75 -6.53
C PRO A 154 1.89 12.40 -7.75
N ILE A 155 2.21 11.35 -8.51
CA ILE A 155 1.40 10.89 -9.65
C ILE A 155 0.09 10.25 -9.16
N SER A 156 0.14 9.34 -8.18
CA SER A 156 -1.05 8.70 -7.61
C SER A 156 -1.98 9.70 -6.91
N LEU A 157 -1.44 10.75 -6.28
CA LEU A 157 -2.24 11.82 -5.69
C LEU A 157 -3.11 12.57 -6.71
N GLN A 158 -2.76 12.54 -8.00
CA GLN A 158 -3.62 13.06 -9.07
C GLN A 158 -4.88 12.21 -9.28
N ALA A 159 -4.86 10.93 -8.91
CA ALA A 159 -6.03 10.06 -8.93
C ALA A 159 -6.72 9.98 -7.56
N THR A 160 -5.95 9.76 -6.49
CA THR A 160 -6.45 9.43 -5.16
C THR A 160 -6.76 10.65 -4.30
N GLY A 161 -6.18 11.82 -4.62
CA GLY A 161 -6.28 13.05 -3.83
C GLY A 161 -7.71 13.43 -3.44
N PRO A 162 -8.68 13.49 -4.38
CA PRO A 162 -10.08 13.78 -4.06
C PRO A 162 -10.68 12.86 -2.99
N PHE A 163 -10.34 11.57 -3.03
CA PHE A 163 -10.88 10.56 -2.11
C PHE A 163 -10.15 10.55 -0.77
N LEU A 164 -8.83 10.76 -0.78
CA LEU A 164 -8.03 10.94 0.43
C LEU A 164 -8.48 12.17 1.22
N HIS A 165 -8.86 13.26 0.54
CA HIS A 165 -9.46 14.42 1.19
C HIS A 165 -10.75 14.06 1.92
N ILE A 166 -11.70 13.38 1.25
CA ILE A 166 -12.95 12.95 1.87
C ILE A 166 -12.69 12.06 3.09
N GLY A 167 -11.74 11.13 2.98
CA GLY A 167 -11.32 10.28 4.10
C GLY A 167 -10.73 11.08 5.28
N ALA A 168 -9.84 12.04 4.99
CA ALA A 168 -9.25 12.92 6.01
C ALA A 168 -10.31 13.80 6.68
N LEU A 169 -11.27 14.31 5.91
CA LEU A 169 -12.37 15.10 6.40
C LEU A 169 -13.31 14.30 7.31
N ALA A 170 -13.65 13.07 6.93
CA ALA A 170 -14.41 12.16 7.76
C ALA A 170 -13.69 11.88 9.09
N ALA A 171 -12.37 11.65 9.05
CA ALA A 171 -11.55 11.44 10.25
C ALA A 171 -11.54 12.66 11.18
N VAL A 172 -11.31 13.87 10.66
CA VAL A 172 -11.34 15.11 11.46
C VAL A 172 -12.74 15.41 12.02
N THR A 173 -13.78 15.08 11.27
CA THR A 173 -15.18 15.21 11.73
C THR A 173 -15.45 14.26 12.89
N ALA A 174 -14.99 13.00 12.80
CA ALA A 174 -15.11 12.04 13.90
C ALA A 174 -14.32 12.46 15.15
N LEU A 175 -13.11 13.02 14.96
CA LEU A 175 -12.29 13.56 16.05
C LEU A 175 -12.93 14.74 16.78
N SER A 176 -13.85 15.46 16.13
CA SER A 176 -14.57 16.58 16.74
C SER A 176 -15.31 16.19 18.03
N TRP A 177 -15.81 14.95 18.13
CA TRP A 177 -16.46 14.45 19.34
C TRP A 177 -15.51 14.43 20.54
N ILE A 178 -14.29 13.94 20.31
CA ILE A 178 -13.24 13.87 21.33
C ILE A 178 -12.81 15.28 21.72
N VAL A 179 -12.55 16.14 20.73
CA VAL A 179 -12.12 17.53 20.94
C VAL A 179 -13.18 18.34 21.69
N ALA A 180 -14.44 18.31 21.25
CA ALA A 180 -15.55 19.00 21.89
C ALA A 180 -15.75 18.51 23.33
N GLY A 181 -15.68 17.20 23.57
CA GLY A 181 -15.75 16.64 24.91
C GLY A 181 -14.58 17.04 25.82
N GLN A 182 -13.37 17.20 25.28
CA GLN A 182 -12.20 17.70 26.02
C GLN A 182 -12.33 19.19 26.37
N VAL A 183 -12.73 20.01 25.40
CA VAL A 183 -12.97 21.45 25.61
C VAL A 183 -14.08 21.67 26.63
N ALA A 184 -15.20 20.97 26.51
CA ALA A 184 -16.36 21.13 27.40
C ALA A 184 -16.08 20.67 28.85
N ARG A 185 -15.21 19.67 29.05
CA ARG A 185 -14.82 19.16 30.39
C ARG A 185 -13.71 19.96 31.05
N SER A 186 -12.83 20.59 30.29
CA SER A 186 -11.69 21.32 30.85
C SER A 186 -12.14 22.53 31.67
N GLU A 187 -11.43 22.80 32.76
CA GLU A 187 -11.61 24.00 33.58
C GLU A 187 -10.60 25.12 33.20
N LYS A 188 -9.53 24.75 32.48
CA LYS A 188 -8.44 25.68 32.10
C LYS A 188 -8.78 26.35 30.77
N THR A 189 -9.14 27.62 30.81
CA THR A 189 -9.49 28.42 29.62
C THR A 189 -8.38 28.45 28.57
N MET A 190 -7.11 28.58 28.98
CA MET A 190 -5.98 28.58 28.05
C MET A 190 -5.89 27.25 27.28
N PHE A 191 -6.08 26.10 27.94
CA PHE A 191 -6.08 24.79 27.29
C PHE A 191 -7.23 24.66 26.29
N GLN A 192 -8.44 25.10 26.66
CA GLN A 192 -9.61 25.10 25.77
C GLN A 192 -9.33 25.90 24.49
N VAL A 193 -8.79 27.12 24.65
CA VAL A 193 -8.47 28.00 23.52
C VAL A 193 -7.40 27.37 22.63
N VAL A 194 -6.31 26.84 23.19
CA VAL A 194 -5.24 26.21 22.40
C VAL A 194 -5.74 25.00 21.61
N VAL A 195 -6.47 24.09 22.26
CA VAL A 195 -7.00 22.87 21.62
C VAL A 195 -8.02 23.23 20.53
N LEU A 196 -8.90 24.19 20.81
CA LEU A 196 -9.89 24.63 19.84
C LEU A 196 -9.22 25.32 18.63
N LEU A 197 -8.26 26.22 18.86
CA LEU A 197 -7.53 26.89 17.77
C LEU A 197 -6.76 25.89 16.91
N LEU A 198 -6.10 24.90 17.52
CA LEU A 198 -5.40 23.86 16.79
C LEU A 198 -6.36 23.04 15.92
N TYR A 199 -7.50 22.61 16.49
CA TYR A 199 -8.51 21.86 15.75
C TYR A 199 -9.13 22.66 14.61
N LEU A 200 -9.47 23.93 14.84
CA LEU A 200 -10.02 24.83 13.83
C LEU A 200 -8.99 25.09 12.71
N THR A 201 -7.70 25.24 13.04
CA THR A 201 -6.64 25.43 12.06
C THR A 201 -6.50 24.21 11.14
N VAL A 202 -6.48 23.00 11.72
CA VAL A 202 -6.42 21.75 10.94
C VAL A 202 -7.67 21.58 10.07
N SER A 203 -8.86 21.84 10.62
CA SER A 203 -10.13 21.70 9.89
C SER A 203 -10.22 22.71 8.74
N LEU A 204 -9.86 23.98 8.99
CA LEU A 204 -9.81 25.01 7.95
C LEU A 204 -8.80 24.66 6.86
N GLY A 205 -7.62 24.14 7.25
CA GLY A 205 -6.65 23.63 6.29
C GLY A 205 -7.26 22.56 5.38
N LEU A 206 -7.95 21.57 5.95
CA LEU A 206 -8.62 20.51 5.17
C LEU A 206 -9.75 21.04 4.27
N TYR A 207 -10.50 22.06 4.66
CA TYR A 207 -11.51 22.69 3.80
C TYR A 207 -10.90 23.45 2.61
N VAL A 208 -9.63 23.87 2.71
CA VAL A 208 -8.92 24.58 1.64
C VAL A 208 -8.10 23.63 0.75
N VAL A 209 -7.68 22.47 1.27
CA VAL A 209 -6.89 21.45 0.53
C VAL A 209 -7.43 21.14 -0.88
N PRO A 210 -8.75 20.97 -1.10
CA PRO A 210 -9.27 20.63 -2.41
C PRO A 210 -8.95 21.66 -3.51
N LEU A 211 -8.69 22.92 -3.17
CA LEU A 211 -8.23 23.96 -4.12
C LEU A 211 -6.83 23.70 -4.68
N TYR A 212 -6.03 22.86 -4.02
CA TYR A 212 -4.66 22.52 -4.41
C TYR A 212 -4.55 21.12 -5.03
N ILE A 213 -5.63 20.34 -5.05
CA ILE A 213 -5.64 19.02 -5.68
C ILE A 213 -5.66 19.21 -7.20
N THR A 214 -4.59 18.76 -7.86
CA THR A 214 -4.50 18.78 -9.32
C THR A 214 -4.70 17.37 -9.86
N SER A 215 -5.65 17.21 -10.78
CA SER A 215 -5.92 15.94 -11.45
C SER A 215 -6.19 16.19 -12.92
N PRO A 216 -5.55 15.47 -13.86
CA PRO A 216 -5.89 15.57 -15.27
C PRO A 216 -7.30 15.03 -15.55
N CYS A 217 -7.84 14.16 -14.69
CA CYS A 217 -9.16 13.56 -14.86
C CYS A 217 -10.31 14.43 -14.33
N ILE A 218 -10.03 15.59 -13.73
CA ILE A 218 -11.04 16.62 -13.46
C ILE A 218 -11.14 17.50 -14.71
N MET A 219 -11.98 17.11 -15.67
CA MET A 219 -12.10 17.75 -16.98
C MET A 219 -13.48 17.50 -17.60
N ASP A 220 -13.82 18.23 -18.67
CA ASP A 220 -15.02 17.92 -19.45
C ASP A 220 -14.81 16.60 -20.23
N PRO A 221 -15.68 15.57 -20.04
CA PRO A 221 -15.70 14.35 -20.84
C PRO A 221 -15.57 14.56 -22.36
N ASN A 222 -16.14 15.65 -22.90
CA ASN A 222 -16.09 15.94 -24.33
C ASN A 222 -14.69 16.34 -24.81
N SER A 223 -13.82 16.77 -23.89
CA SER A 223 -12.43 17.12 -24.17
C SER A 223 -11.46 15.95 -24.04
N LEU A 224 -11.95 14.78 -23.58
CA LEU A 224 -11.14 13.57 -23.46
C LEU A 224 -10.65 13.13 -24.83
N LYS A 225 -9.34 12.88 -24.93
CA LYS A 225 -8.71 12.38 -26.15
C LYS A 225 -9.09 10.92 -26.39
N GLN A 226 -8.82 10.46 -27.61
CA GLN A 226 -9.00 9.04 -27.95
C GLN A 226 -8.24 8.15 -26.97
N ARG A 227 -8.78 6.95 -26.77
CA ARG A 227 -8.21 5.97 -25.87
C ARG A 227 -6.75 5.67 -26.25
N PRO A 228 -5.79 5.76 -25.32
CA PRO A 228 -4.40 5.48 -25.60
C PRO A 228 -4.23 4.06 -26.10
N TYR A 229 -3.36 3.93 -27.10
CA TYR A 229 -2.92 2.64 -27.58
C TYR A 229 -2.24 1.85 -26.47
N VAL A 230 -2.37 0.52 -26.52
CA VAL A 230 -1.72 -0.38 -25.56
C VAL A 230 -0.74 -1.22 -26.34
N ILE A 231 0.53 -1.08 -26.00
CA ILE A 231 1.67 -1.82 -26.54
C ILE A 231 2.01 -2.92 -25.55
N GLY A 232 2.26 -4.12 -26.05
CA GLY A 232 2.67 -5.25 -25.22
C GLY A 232 4.15 -5.15 -24.82
N HIS A 233 4.43 -4.81 -23.57
CA HIS A 233 5.78 -4.73 -23.02
C HIS A 233 6.39 -6.12 -22.95
N GLN A 234 7.40 -6.42 -23.77
CA GLN A 234 7.98 -7.76 -23.92
C GLN A 234 6.92 -8.83 -24.28
N GLY A 235 5.87 -8.40 -24.98
CA GLY A 235 4.67 -9.18 -25.28
C GLY A 235 3.58 -9.01 -24.23
N ALA A 236 3.26 -10.09 -23.50
CA ALA A 236 2.35 -10.07 -22.35
C ALA A 236 2.92 -10.91 -21.19
N PRO A 237 3.98 -10.43 -20.49
CA PRO A 237 4.67 -11.13 -19.40
C PRO A 237 3.75 -11.67 -18.31
N MET A 238 2.65 -11.00 -17.99
CA MET A 238 1.70 -11.54 -17.00
C MET A 238 0.96 -12.81 -17.46
N LEU A 239 0.96 -13.10 -18.76
CA LEU A 239 0.24 -14.23 -19.38
C LEU A 239 1.17 -15.31 -19.96
N ALA A 240 2.41 -14.97 -20.26
CA ALA A 240 3.36 -15.82 -20.97
C ALA A 240 4.81 -15.36 -20.74
N PRO A 241 5.81 -16.24 -20.91
CA PRO A 241 7.22 -15.91 -20.69
C PRO A 241 7.65 -14.75 -21.59
N GLU A 242 8.14 -13.67 -20.97
CA GLU A 242 8.57 -12.44 -21.65
C GLU A 242 9.51 -12.69 -22.84
N ASN A 243 9.46 -11.81 -23.86
CA ASN A 243 10.33 -11.87 -25.04
C ASN A 243 10.31 -13.20 -25.84
N THR A 244 9.28 -14.03 -25.65
CA THR A 244 9.04 -15.24 -26.48
C THR A 244 7.97 -14.99 -27.55
N LEU A 245 7.99 -15.77 -28.62
CA LEU A 245 6.97 -15.67 -29.68
C LEU A 245 5.55 -15.87 -29.12
N TRP A 246 5.38 -16.79 -28.15
CA TRP A 246 4.09 -16.99 -27.49
C TRP A 246 3.63 -15.78 -26.68
N SER A 247 4.55 -15.05 -26.02
CA SER A 247 4.21 -13.81 -25.31
C SER A 247 3.63 -12.74 -26.25
N PHE A 248 4.21 -12.56 -27.42
CA PHE A 248 3.67 -11.64 -28.42
C PHE A 248 2.34 -12.13 -29.01
N GLN A 249 2.18 -13.44 -29.23
CA GLN A 249 0.89 -14.02 -29.64
C GLN A 249 -0.19 -13.80 -28.59
N ARG A 250 0.14 -13.91 -27.29
CA ARG A 250 -0.80 -13.56 -26.21
C ARG A 250 -1.15 -12.09 -26.20
N ALA A 251 -0.18 -11.21 -26.43
CA ALA A 251 -0.44 -9.79 -26.55
C ALA A 251 -1.43 -9.49 -27.69
N LEU A 252 -1.27 -10.14 -28.86
CA LEU A 252 -2.22 -10.03 -29.97
C LEU A 252 -3.62 -10.50 -29.61
N GLN A 253 -3.75 -11.60 -28.85
CA GLN A 253 -5.05 -12.06 -28.35
C GLN A 253 -5.74 -11.01 -27.46
N MET A 254 -4.96 -10.16 -26.79
CA MET A 254 -5.45 -9.01 -26.01
C MET A 254 -5.65 -7.73 -26.85
N ASN A 255 -5.56 -7.82 -28.19
CA ASN A 255 -5.72 -6.70 -29.13
C ASN A 255 -4.76 -5.52 -28.87
N VAL A 256 -3.51 -5.80 -28.48
CA VAL A 256 -2.47 -4.76 -28.45
C VAL A 256 -2.26 -4.18 -29.85
N THR A 257 -1.86 -2.91 -29.92
CA THR A 257 -1.60 -2.21 -31.18
C THR A 257 -0.14 -2.24 -31.60
N GLY A 258 0.74 -2.64 -30.68
CA GLY A 258 2.16 -2.78 -30.92
C GLY A 258 2.83 -3.74 -29.95
N PHE A 259 4.08 -4.06 -30.23
CA PHE A 259 4.98 -4.78 -29.35
C PHE A 259 6.14 -3.88 -28.94
N GLU A 260 6.55 -3.99 -27.69
CA GLU A 260 7.85 -3.52 -27.22
C GLU A 260 8.72 -4.74 -26.92
N ALA A 261 10.00 -4.70 -27.30
CA ALA A 261 10.96 -5.74 -26.96
C ALA A 261 12.35 -5.17 -26.66
N ASP A 262 13.13 -5.93 -25.90
CA ASP A 262 14.54 -5.63 -25.65
C ASP A 262 15.40 -6.50 -26.54
N VAL A 263 16.32 -5.87 -27.29
CA VAL A 263 17.11 -6.54 -28.31
C VAL A 263 18.59 -6.42 -27.97
N THR A 264 19.28 -7.55 -28.06
CA THR A 264 20.74 -7.64 -28.02
C THR A 264 21.22 -8.42 -29.24
N ILE A 265 22.53 -8.51 -29.47
CA ILE A 265 23.10 -9.25 -30.60
C ILE A 265 23.94 -10.42 -30.11
N SER A 266 23.90 -11.55 -30.83
CA SER A 266 24.75 -12.72 -30.57
C SER A 266 26.17 -12.53 -31.12
N VAL A 267 27.10 -13.38 -30.71
CA VAL A 267 28.53 -13.29 -31.11
C VAL A 267 28.75 -13.47 -32.62
N ASP A 268 27.81 -14.14 -33.29
CA ASP A 268 27.75 -14.38 -34.73
C ASP A 268 26.83 -13.40 -35.47
N GLY A 269 26.39 -12.32 -34.83
CA GLY A 269 25.73 -11.19 -35.49
C GLY A 269 24.21 -11.31 -35.65
N VAL A 270 23.54 -12.23 -34.94
CA VAL A 270 22.08 -12.39 -35.00
C VAL A 270 21.40 -11.59 -33.88
N PRO A 271 20.57 -10.58 -34.19
CA PRO A 271 19.80 -9.86 -33.18
C PRO A 271 18.70 -10.74 -32.59
N PHE A 272 18.63 -10.79 -31.26
CA PHE A 272 17.66 -11.60 -30.52
C PHE A 272 17.10 -10.87 -29.31
N LEU A 273 15.96 -11.38 -28.81
CA LEU A 273 15.22 -10.75 -27.74
C LEU A 273 15.73 -11.21 -26.38
N MET A 274 16.19 -10.26 -25.57
CA MET A 274 16.65 -10.51 -24.20
C MET A 274 16.72 -9.22 -23.40
N HIS A 275 15.95 -9.15 -22.32
CA HIS A 275 16.00 -8.03 -21.38
C HIS A 275 17.28 -8.07 -20.53
N ASP A 276 17.59 -9.23 -19.97
CA ASP A 276 18.67 -9.37 -18.98
C ASP A 276 20.07 -9.41 -19.60
N ARG A 277 21.08 -9.09 -18.78
CA ARG A 277 22.49 -9.22 -19.19
C ARG A 277 22.90 -10.67 -19.37
N THR A 278 22.36 -11.59 -18.59
CA THR A 278 22.64 -13.03 -18.67
C THR A 278 21.39 -13.79 -19.07
N LEU A 279 21.54 -15.08 -19.39
CA LEU A 279 20.44 -15.96 -19.81
C LEU A 279 19.77 -16.68 -18.62
N GLN A 280 20.18 -16.42 -17.38
CA GLN A 280 19.85 -17.30 -16.25
C GLN A 280 18.40 -17.26 -15.80
N ARG A 281 17.83 -16.06 -15.70
CA ARG A 281 16.47 -15.91 -15.16
C ARG A 281 15.43 -16.54 -16.07
N THR A 282 15.60 -16.32 -17.37
CA THR A 282 14.57 -16.59 -18.39
C THR A 282 14.88 -17.80 -19.26
N THR A 283 15.95 -18.56 -18.97
CA THR A 283 16.26 -19.80 -19.70
C THR A 283 16.80 -20.91 -18.81
N ASP A 284 17.10 -22.08 -19.40
CA ASP A 284 17.78 -23.20 -18.76
C ASP A 284 19.29 -23.25 -19.01
N VAL A 285 19.93 -22.11 -19.33
CA VAL A 285 21.38 -21.99 -19.60
C VAL A 285 22.27 -22.64 -18.54
N GLN A 286 21.88 -22.62 -17.26
CA GLN A 286 22.65 -23.24 -16.19
C GLN A 286 22.76 -24.76 -16.34
N LYS A 287 21.77 -25.40 -16.98
CA LYS A 287 21.76 -26.83 -17.26
C LYS A 287 22.49 -27.16 -18.57
N VAL A 288 22.25 -26.37 -19.62
CA VAL A 288 22.78 -26.64 -20.96
C VAL A 288 24.25 -26.20 -21.08
N PHE A 289 24.60 -25.06 -20.49
CA PHE A 289 25.95 -24.47 -20.53
C PHE A 289 26.40 -24.01 -19.13
N PRO A 290 26.66 -24.96 -18.19
CA PRO A 290 26.98 -24.64 -16.80
C PRO A 290 28.23 -23.77 -16.65
N ASP A 291 29.24 -23.88 -17.51
CA ASP A 291 30.46 -23.07 -17.40
C ASP A 291 30.29 -21.63 -17.93
N ARG A 292 29.21 -21.35 -18.68
CA ARG A 292 28.97 -20.06 -19.34
C ARG A 292 27.72 -19.34 -18.84
N HIS A 293 26.99 -19.90 -17.89
CA HIS A 293 25.69 -19.35 -17.44
C HIS A 293 25.77 -17.91 -16.92
N MET A 294 26.90 -17.48 -16.35
CA MET A 294 27.13 -16.09 -15.87
C MET A 294 27.61 -15.13 -16.97
N ASN A 295 27.90 -15.62 -18.18
CA ASN A 295 28.38 -14.78 -19.26
C ASN A 295 27.27 -13.84 -19.74
N ASP A 296 27.66 -12.69 -20.30
CA ASP A 296 26.72 -11.81 -21.00
C ASP A 296 26.07 -12.60 -22.15
N ALA A 297 24.76 -12.48 -22.29
CA ALA A 297 23.94 -13.20 -23.27
C ALA A 297 24.44 -12.96 -24.70
N SER A 298 25.05 -11.81 -24.98
CA SER A 298 25.63 -11.49 -26.29
C SER A 298 26.79 -12.39 -26.69
N PHE A 299 27.54 -12.96 -25.74
CA PHE A 299 28.68 -13.85 -26.05
C PHE A 299 28.29 -15.27 -26.48
N PHE A 300 27.00 -15.59 -26.53
CA PHE A 300 26.51 -16.84 -27.10
C PHE A 300 26.30 -16.68 -28.61
N ASN A 301 26.57 -17.73 -29.38
CA ASN A 301 26.19 -17.77 -30.80
C ASN A 301 24.71 -18.16 -30.94
N TRP A 302 24.12 -17.90 -32.10
CA TRP A 302 22.70 -18.15 -32.33
C TRP A 302 22.34 -19.63 -32.19
N THR A 303 23.23 -20.53 -32.63
CA THR A 303 23.00 -21.98 -32.54
C THR A 303 22.94 -22.48 -31.09
N ASP A 304 23.74 -21.90 -30.19
CA ASP A 304 23.71 -22.16 -28.75
C ASP A 304 22.43 -21.60 -28.13
N LEU A 305 22.04 -20.37 -28.50
CA LEU A 305 20.82 -19.73 -28.01
C LEU A 305 19.55 -20.53 -28.40
N GLN A 306 19.52 -21.10 -29.59
CA GLN A 306 18.41 -21.95 -30.06
C GLN A 306 18.25 -23.27 -29.29
N GLN A 307 19.30 -23.73 -28.59
CA GLN A 307 19.22 -24.94 -27.75
C GLN A 307 18.54 -24.66 -26.40
N LEU A 308 18.44 -23.39 -26.00
CA LEU A 308 17.89 -23.00 -24.70
C LEU A 308 16.37 -22.97 -24.71
N ASN A 309 15.80 -23.44 -23.61
CA ASN A 309 14.38 -23.31 -23.33
C ASN A 309 14.11 -21.98 -22.62
N ALA A 310 13.27 -21.13 -23.22
CA ALA A 310 12.89 -19.82 -22.67
C ALA A 310 11.51 -19.80 -21.99
N GLY A 311 10.95 -20.97 -21.69
CA GLY A 311 9.56 -21.13 -21.27
C GLY A 311 9.34 -21.76 -19.89
N HIS A 312 10.12 -22.79 -19.56
CA HIS A 312 9.96 -23.56 -18.33
C HIS A 312 10.13 -22.73 -17.05
N TRP A 313 10.99 -21.71 -17.08
CA TRP A 313 11.23 -20.84 -15.92
C TRP A 313 9.94 -20.15 -15.46
N PHE A 314 9.08 -19.75 -16.40
CA PHE A 314 7.85 -19.04 -16.12
C PHE A 314 6.88 -19.90 -15.29
N LEU A 315 6.75 -21.18 -15.66
CA LEU A 315 5.89 -22.13 -14.93
C LEU A 315 6.47 -22.52 -13.56
N LYS A 316 7.81 -22.53 -13.44
CA LYS A 316 8.51 -22.90 -12.21
C LYS A 316 8.48 -21.77 -11.19
N SER A 317 8.78 -20.54 -11.63
CA SER A 317 8.92 -19.37 -10.77
C SER A 317 7.58 -18.67 -10.51
N ASP A 318 6.60 -18.83 -11.41
CA ASP A 318 5.28 -18.18 -11.37
C ASP A 318 5.36 -16.68 -11.00
N PRO A 319 6.11 -15.86 -11.78
CA PRO A 319 6.50 -14.50 -11.37
C PRO A 319 5.32 -13.55 -11.17
N PHE A 320 4.13 -13.88 -11.70
CA PHE A 320 2.91 -13.07 -11.61
C PHE A 320 1.76 -13.81 -10.92
N TRP A 321 2.02 -14.97 -10.30
CA TRP A 321 1.00 -15.84 -9.70
C TRP A 321 -0.15 -16.22 -10.64
N THR A 322 0.10 -16.33 -11.94
CA THR A 322 -0.92 -16.63 -12.94
C THR A 322 -0.94 -18.10 -13.35
N VAL A 323 0.11 -18.87 -13.06
CA VAL A 323 0.25 -20.28 -13.52
C VAL A 323 -0.86 -21.18 -13.01
N HIS A 324 -1.42 -20.91 -11.83
CA HIS A 324 -2.54 -21.69 -11.27
C HIS A 324 -3.84 -21.55 -12.09
N THR A 325 -4.01 -20.46 -12.85
CA THR A 325 -5.19 -20.21 -13.69
C THR A 325 -5.09 -20.82 -15.08
N MET A 326 -3.90 -21.31 -15.47
CA MET A 326 -3.63 -21.80 -16.83
C MET A 326 -4.09 -23.23 -17.04
N SER A 327 -4.65 -23.51 -18.21
CA SER A 327 -5.00 -24.86 -18.63
C SER A 327 -3.75 -25.71 -18.93
N PRO A 328 -3.85 -27.06 -18.88
CA PRO A 328 -2.73 -27.94 -19.22
C PRO A 328 -2.17 -27.71 -20.64
N HIS A 329 -3.03 -27.37 -21.59
CA HIS A 329 -2.61 -27.07 -22.97
C HIS A 329 -1.75 -25.81 -23.03
N GLU A 330 -2.17 -24.74 -22.34
CA GLU A 330 -1.41 -23.50 -22.28
C GLU A 330 -0.07 -23.69 -21.58
N LYS A 331 -0.03 -24.49 -20.50
CA LYS A 331 1.23 -24.84 -19.84
C LYS A 331 2.20 -25.55 -20.80
N ASN A 332 1.70 -26.46 -21.63
CA ASN A 332 2.54 -27.14 -22.62
C ASN A 332 3.12 -26.17 -23.67
N LEU A 333 2.30 -25.24 -24.18
CA LEU A 333 2.75 -24.21 -25.12
C LEU A 333 3.79 -23.28 -24.49
N ILE A 334 3.56 -22.86 -23.25
CA ILE A 334 4.49 -22.02 -22.48
C ILE A 334 5.80 -22.76 -22.22
N SER A 335 5.76 -24.03 -21.81
CA SER A 335 6.98 -24.80 -21.57
C SER A 335 7.81 -25.00 -22.83
N ASN A 336 7.19 -25.01 -24.01
CA ASN A 336 7.86 -25.26 -25.29
C ASN A 336 8.20 -23.96 -26.04
N GLN A 337 8.86 -23.01 -25.36
CA GLN A 337 9.35 -21.77 -25.96
C GLN A 337 10.88 -21.79 -26.05
N SER A 338 11.41 -21.18 -27.11
CA SER A 338 12.84 -20.92 -27.32
C SER A 338 13.15 -19.42 -27.22
N VAL A 339 14.43 -19.08 -27.19
CA VAL A 339 14.87 -17.69 -27.41
C VAL A 339 14.36 -17.21 -28.77
N CYS A 340 13.80 -15.99 -28.81
CA CYS A 340 13.19 -15.40 -30.00
C CYS A 340 14.20 -14.49 -30.71
N SER A 341 14.34 -14.61 -32.04
CA SER A 341 15.12 -13.64 -32.81
C SER A 341 14.30 -12.37 -33.08
N LEU A 342 14.98 -11.25 -33.33
CA LEU A 342 14.30 -10.04 -33.78
C LEU A 342 13.54 -10.28 -35.09
N GLU A 343 14.13 -11.02 -36.02
CA GLU A 343 13.49 -11.35 -37.30
C GLU A 343 12.16 -12.11 -37.11
N GLN A 344 12.11 -13.06 -36.17
CA GLN A 344 10.88 -13.80 -35.84
C GLN A 344 9.77 -12.87 -35.32
N LEU A 345 10.11 -11.96 -34.41
CA LEU A 345 9.17 -10.93 -33.92
C LEU A 345 8.66 -10.04 -35.05
N LEU A 346 9.57 -9.55 -35.90
CA LEU A 346 9.22 -8.66 -37.01
C LEU A 346 8.35 -9.37 -38.06
N LYS A 347 8.60 -10.65 -38.36
CA LYS A 347 7.73 -11.45 -39.22
C LYS A 347 6.33 -11.61 -38.64
N LEU A 348 6.22 -11.90 -37.33
CA LEU A 348 4.93 -11.97 -36.64
C LEU A 348 4.19 -10.63 -36.72
N ALA A 349 4.90 -9.53 -36.44
CA ALA A 349 4.35 -8.19 -36.48
C ALA A 349 3.89 -7.77 -37.89
N SER A 350 4.68 -8.10 -38.92
CA SER A 350 4.35 -7.90 -40.34
C SER A 350 3.06 -8.65 -40.71
N TYR A 351 2.95 -9.92 -40.33
CA TYR A 351 1.78 -10.75 -40.61
C TYR A 351 0.49 -10.20 -39.97
N HIS A 352 0.60 -9.59 -38.78
CA HIS A 352 -0.53 -9.00 -38.06
C HIS A 352 -0.68 -7.48 -38.24
N ASN A 353 0.11 -6.85 -39.12
CA ASN A 353 0.13 -5.40 -39.30
C ASN A 353 0.23 -4.62 -37.97
N THR A 354 1.15 -5.05 -37.12
CA THR A 354 1.35 -4.55 -35.75
C THR A 354 2.67 -3.78 -35.67
N THR A 355 2.69 -2.65 -34.96
CA THR A 355 3.92 -1.87 -34.82
C THR A 355 4.89 -2.52 -33.85
N VAL A 356 6.20 -2.39 -34.08
CA VAL A 356 7.24 -2.86 -33.15
C VAL A 356 8.11 -1.68 -32.76
N VAL A 357 8.24 -1.47 -31.45
CA VAL A 357 9.30 -0.66 -30.87
C VAL A 357 10.27 -1.58 -30.15
N PHE A 358 11.56 -1.32 -30.24
CA PHE A 358 12.54 -2.11 -29.52
C PHE A 358 13.62 -1.24 -28.92
N ARG A 359 14.13 -1.65 -27.76
CA ARG A 359 15.30 -1.02 -27.13
C ARG A 359 16.53 -1.85 -27.50
N LEU A 360 17.41 -1.25 -28.28
CA LEU A 360 18.62 -1.94 -28.74
C LEU A 360 19.74 -1.73 -27.72
N ARG A 361 20.24 -2.83 -27.17
CA ARG A 361 21.34 -2.83 -26.21
C ARG A 361 22.65 -3.07 -26.93
N ARG A 362 23.56 -2.09 -26.81
CA ARG A 362 24.92 -2.23 -27.30
C ARG A 362 25.65 -3.38 -26.58
N PRO A 363 26.32 -4.30 -27.29
CA PRO A 363 27.10 -5.35 -26.68
C PRO A 363 28.38 -4.79 -26.00
N PRO A 364 29.09 -5.56 -25.16
CA PRO A 364 30.34 -5.13 -24.54
C PRO A 364 31.45 -4.77 -25.56
N PRO A 365 32.41 -3.89 -25.22
CA PRO A 365 33.49 -3.48 -26.13
C PRO A 365 34.32 -4.61 -26.74
N GLU A 366 34.45 -5.73 -26.03
CA GLU A 366 35.21 -6.91 -26.47
C GLU A 366 34.42 -7.79 -27.46
N HIS A 367 33.14 -7.49 -27.69
CA HIS A 367 32.27 -8.27 -28.55
C HIS A 367 32.61 -8.06 -30.04
N PRO A 368 32.68 -9.12 -30.87
CA PRO A 368 33.02 -8.99 -32.30
C PRO A 368 32.11 -8.03 -33.08
N CYS A 369 30.81 -8.02 -32.78
CA CYS A 369 29.83 -7.14 -33.40
C CYS A 369 29.72 -5.75 -32.75
N TYR A 370 30.65 -5.34 -31.87
CA TYR A 370 30.57 -4.07 -31.14
C TYR A 370 30.45 -2.83 -32.05
N HIS A 371 31.06 -2.88 -33.24
CA HIS A 371 31.00 -1.80 -34.22
C HIS A 371 29.96 -2.02 -35.33
N SER A 372 29.43 -3.24 -35.49
CA SER A 372 28.50 -3.59 -36.57
C SER A 372 27.04 -3.74 -36.11
N TRP A 373 26.77 -3.84 -34.80
CA TRP A 373 25.45 -4.16 -34.24
C TRP A 373 24.28 -3.34 -34.79
N ILE A 374 24.47 -2.04 -35.09
CA ILE A 374 23.44 -1.20 -35.73
C ILE A 374 23.12 -1.69 -37.15
N ASN A 375 24.16 -1.93 -37.95
CA ASN A 375 24.01 -2.41 -39.33
C ASN A 375 23.43 -3.83 -39.35
N ASP A 376 23.92 -4.71 -38.49
CA ASP A 376 23.42 -6.09 -38.36
C ASP A 376 21.93 -6.10 -37.96
N THR A 377 21.53 -5.18 -37.07
CA THR A 377 20.12 -5.01 -36.69
C THR A 377 19.28 -4.45 -37.83
N LEU A 378 19.79 -3.44 -38.55
CA LEU A 378 19.09 -2.86 -39.70
C LEU A 378 18.91 -3.89 -40.82
N GLU A 379 19.93 -4.73 -41.07
CA GLU A 379 19.85 -5.82 -42.02
C GLU A 379 18.80 -6.85 -41.60
N ALA A 380 18.76 -7.26 -40.33
CA ALA A 380 17.71 -8.15 -39.83
C ALA A 380 16.30 -7.56 -40.00
N VAL A 381 16.13 -6.24 -39.81
CA VAL A 381 14.86 -5.56 -40.08
C VAL A 381 14.50 -5.65 -41.57
N GLN A 382 15.44 -5.40 -42.48
CA GLN A 382 15.21 -5.49 -43.91
C GLN A 382 14.89 -6.92 -44.38
N GLN A 383 15.65 -7.90 -43.88
CA GLN A 383 15.48 -9.33 -44.21
C GLN A 383 14.12 -9.87 -43.73
N SER A 384 13.57 -9.35 -42.63
CA SER A 384 12.25 -9.74 -42.14
C SER A 384 11.10 -9.40 -43.10
N GLY A 385 11.31 -8.46 -44.02
CA GLY A 385 10.29 -7.99 -44.97
C GLY A 385 9.17 -7.16 -44.32
N ILE A 386 9.32 -6.74 -43.06
CA ILE A 386 8.34 -5.87 -42.40
C ILE A 386 8.26 -4.50 -43.09
N PRO A 387 7.06 -3.93 -43.30
CA PRO A 387 6.93 -2.54 -43.71
C PRO A 387 7.65 -1.60 -42.74
N GLN A 388 8.55 -0.76 -43.25
CA GLN A 388 9.35 0.14 -42.41
C GLN A 388 8.48 1.05 -41.53
N SER A 389 7.30 1.44 -42.02
CA SER A 389 6.32 2.26 -41.28
C SER A 389 5.73 1.59 -40.04
N LEU A 390 6.00 0.30 -39.80
CA LEU A 390 5.61 -0.41 -38.58
C LEU A 390 6.74 -0.48 -37.55
N VAL A 391 7.95 -0.06 -37.88
CA VAL A 391 9.12 -0.21 -37.01
C VAL A 391 9.53 1.14 -36.43
N MET A 392 9.50 1.23 -35.11
CA MET A 392 9.95 2.37 -34.31
C MET A 392 11.42 2.20 -33.95
N TRP A 393 12.28 2.91 -34.68
CA TRP A 393 13.73 2.88 -34.55
C TRP A 393 14.21 3.79 -33.43
N THR A 394 14.68 3.19 -32.33
CA THR A 394 15.09 3.86 -31.09
C THR A 394 16.55 4.30 -31.02
N PRO A 395 17.55 3.65 -31.68
CA PRO A 395 18.94 4.09 -31.61
C PRO A 395 19.12 5.51 -32.14
N ASP A 396 19.74 6.37 -31.32
CA ASP A 396 20.14 7.73 -31.72
C ASP A 396 21.44 7.75 -32.52
N GLU A 397 22.27 6.74 -32.35
CA GLU A 397 23.52 6.55 -33.09
C GLU A 397 23.26 6.22 -34.56
N ASP A 398 24.10 6.75 -35.45
CA ASP A 398 24.02 6.57 -36.90
C ASP A 398 22.64 6.89 -37.52
N ARG A 399 21.78 7.63 -36.80
CA ARG A 399 20.41 7.94 -37.22
C ARG A 399 20.35 8.61 -38.61
N ALA A 400 21.33 9.46 -38.95
CA ALA A 400 21.42 10.07 -40.27
C ALA A 400 21.61 9.02 -41.38
N VAL A 401 22.45 8.02 -41.14
CA VAL A 401 22.71 6.91 -42.07
C VAL A 401 21.48 6.01 -42.16
N VAL A 402 20.87 5.66 -41.03
CA VAL A 402 19.64 4.85 -40.99
C VAL A 402 18.50 5.54 -41.74
N LYS A 403 18.34 6.86 -41.60
CA LYS A 403 17.34 7.64 -42.36
C LYS A 403 17.57 7.59 -43.87
N GLN A 404 18.83 7.55 -44.31
CA GLN A 404 19.15 7.43 -45.72
C GLN A 404 18.85 6.02 -46.26
N LEU A 405 19.17 4.98 -45.49
CA LEU A 405 19.00 3.58 -45.90
C LEU A 405 17.56 3.06 -45.76
N ALA A 406 16.84 3.53 -44.74
CA ALA A 406 15.51 3.09 -44.37
C ALA A 406 14.63 4.27 -43.93
N PRO A 407 14.28 5.19 -44.86
CA PRO A 407 13.55 6.42 -44.55
C PRO A 407 12.14 6.19 -44.01
N GLY A 408 11.56 5.01 -44.22
CA GLY A 408 10.22 4.67 -43.73
C GLY A 408 10.16 4.28 -42.25
N LEU A 409 11.31 4.08 -41.59
CA LEU A 409 11.35 3.73 -40.16
C LEU A 409 10.87 4.92 -39.33
N ILE A 410 9.95 4.65 -38.38
CA ILE A 410 9.48 5.66 -37.44
C ILE A 410 10.64 6.03 -36.52
N GLN A 411 11.01 7.29 -36.52
CA GLN A 411 12.14 7.78 -35.74
C GLN A 411 11.69 8.06 -34.32
N THR A 412 12.14 7.22 -33.38
CA THR A 412 11.75 7.26 -31.97
C THR A 412 12.98 7.56 -31.11
N SER A 413 12.87 8.40 -30.09
CA SER A 413 13.95 8.60 -29.10
C SER A 413 13.56 8.06 -27.72
N LEU A 414 14.57 7.62 -26.99
CA LEU A 414 14.48 7.23 -25.58
C LEU A 414 14.84 8.40 -24.65
N GLU A 415 15.31 9.51 -25.21
CA GLU A 415 15.71 10.68 -24.45
C GLU A 415 14.60 11.75 -24.47
N LYS A 416 14.23 12.24 -23.30
CA LYS A 416 13.29 13.37 -23.19
C LYS A 416 13.96 14.65 -23.71
N ARG A 417 13.42 15.21 -24.79
CA ARG A 417 13.82 16.51 -25.36
C ARG A 417 12.57 17.36 -25.64
N SER A 418 12.75 18.65 -25.86
CA SER A 418 11.63 19.53 -26.20
C SER A 418 11.00 19.14 -27.55
N PRO A 419 9.69 19.39 -27.76
CA PRO A 419 9.04 19.09 -29.03
C PRO A 419 9.76 19.68 -30.25
N GLN A 420 10.21 20.93 -30.13
CA GLN A 420 10.96 21.63 -31.17
C GLN A 420 12.29 20.94 -31.50
N SER A 421 13.03 20.48 -30.49
CA SER A 421 14.31 19.79 -30.70
C SER A 421 14.12 18.44 -31.40
N LEU A 422 13.03 17.73 -31.09
CA LEU A 422 12.69 16.46 -31.70
C LEU A 422 12.30 16.64 -33.16
N GLU A 423 11.47 17.65 -33.45
CA GLU A 423 11.07 18.00 -34.81
C GLU A 423 12.28 18.37 -35.68
N LEU A 424 13.19 19.21 -35.18
CA LEU A 424 14.45 19.56 -35.86
C LEU A 424 15.34 18.34 -36.13
N SER A 425 15.30 17.35 -35.26
CA SER A 425 16.03 16.09 -35.41
C SER A 425 15.29 15.09 -36.30
N GLY A 426 14.08 15.43 -36.79
CA GLY A 426 13.17 14.58 -37.53
C GLY A 426 12.78 13.32 -36.75
N ILE A 427 12.50 13.49 -35.46
CA ILE A 427 12.04 12.45 -34.53
C ILE A 427 10.55 12.70 -34.27
N SER A 428 9.72 11.69 -34.52
CA SER A 428 8.25 11.80 -34.46
C SER A 428 7.63 11.04 -33.30
N ALA A 429 8.43 10.30 -32.52
CA ALA A 429 7.96 9.50 -31.41
C ALA A 429 8.96 9.49 -30.24
N LEU A 430 8.43 9.25 -29.04
CA LEU A 430 9.17 9.10 -27.79
C LEU A 430 8.73 7.83 -27.07
N LEU A 431 9.68 7.12 -26.49
CA LEU A 431 9.42 6.04 -25.54
C LEU A 431 10.11 6.40 -24.22
N LEU A 432 9.32 6.75 -23.21
CA LEU A 432 9.81 7.22 -21.92
C LEU A 432 9.19 6.40 -20.77
N ARG A 433 9.86 6.38 -19.63
CA ARG A 433 9.25 5.86 -18.41
C ARG A 433 8.11 6.77 -17.95
N TYR A 434 7.03 6.24 -17.37
CA TYR A 434 5.83 6.99 -17.01
C TYR A 434 6.11 8.18 -16.06
N ASN A 435 7.14 8.10 -15.22
CA ASN A 435 7.54 9.16 -14.29
C ASN A 435 8.46 10.22 -14.91
N GLN A 436 8.87 10.08 -16.18
CA GLN A 436 9.75 11.04 -16.84
C GLN A 436 9.00 12.20 -17.50
N ALA A 437 7.69 12.10 -17.67
CA ALA A 437 6.85 13.12 -18.31
C ALA A 437 5.73 13.58 -17.36
N SER A 438 5.69 14.88 -17.10
CA SER A 438 4.59 15.53 -16.37
C SER A 438 3.33 15.64 -17.23
N THR A 439 2.18 15.83 -16.58
CA THR A 439 0.89 16.05 -17.25
C THR A 439 0.93 17.17 -18.28
N GLN A 440 1.67 18.25 -18.02
CA GLN A 440 1.82 19.35 -18.97
C GLN A 440 2.69 18.95 -20.17
N GLU A 441 3.84 18.31 -19.94
CA GLU A 441 4.71 17.84 -21.02
C GLU A 441 3.99 16.83 -21.93
N ILE A 442 3.19 15.91 -21.37
CA ILE A 442 2.36 14.97 -22.14
C ILE A 442 1.44 15.72 -23.10
N ARG A 443 0.78 16.78 -22.63
CA ARG A 443 -0.09 17.63 -23.46
C ARG A 443 0.70 18.35 -24.53
N ASP A 444 1.88 18.88 -24.21
CA ASP A 444 2.73 19.60 -25.16
C ASP A 444 3.20 18.68 -26.30
N PHE A 445 3.58 17.43 -25.99
CA PHE A 445 3.92 16.42 -27.01
C PHE A 445 2.70 16.05 -27.87
N SER A 446 1.55 15.83 -27.23
CA SER A 446 0.28 15.52 -27.91
C SER A 446 -0.13 16.61 -28.89
N GLN A 447 0.08 17.89 -28.54
CA GLN A 447 -0.21 19.04 -29.39
C GLN A 447 0.79 19.23 -30.54
N SER A 448 2.03 18.74 -30.38
CA SER A 448 3.10 18.88 -31.37
C SER A 448 3.17 17.70 -32.35
N ASN A 449 2.13 16.85 -32.43
CA ASN A 449 2.10 15.62 -33.22
C ASN A 449 3.26 14.65 -32.95
N ILE A 450 3.81 14.66 -31.73
CA ILE A 450 4.83 13.70 -31.30
C ILE A 450 4.13 12.56 -30.57
N ASN A 451 4.28 11.34 -31.07
CA ASN A 451 3.69 10.17 -30.44
C ASN A 451 4.48 9.78 -29.18
N LEU A 452 3.87 9.97 -28.01
CA LEU A 452 4.46 9.59 -26.74
C LEU A 452 3.93 8.23 -26.28
N THR A 453 4.85 7.29 -26.06
CA THR A 453 4.61 6.00 -25.41
C THR A 453 5.23 6.02 -24.01
N LEU A 454 4.43 5.73 -22.98
CA LEU A 454 4.91 5.64 -21.60
C LEU A 454 4.94 4.19 -21.09
N TYR A 455 6.05 3.79 -20.47
CA TYR A 455 6.24 2.44 -19.89
C TYR A 455 6.72 2.51 -18.41
N THR A 456 6.63 1.45 -17.62
CA THR A 456 5.70 0.35 -17.79
C THR A 456 4.42 0.71 -17.02
N VAL A 457 3.27 0.65 -17.69
CA VAL A 457 1.98 0.97 -17.09
C VAL A 457 1.19 -0.32 -16.97
N ASN A 458 0.91 -0.75 -15.75
CA ASN A 458 0.21 -2.00 -15.46
C ASN A 458 -1.12 -1.76 -14.73
N GLU A 459 -1.23 -0.63 -14.02
CA GLU A 459 -2.40 -0.32 -13.20
C GLU A 459 -3.49 0.50 -13.93
N PRO A 460 -4.78 0.16 -13.75
CA PRO A 460 -5.90 0.90 -14.33
C PRO A 460 -5.97 2.38 -13.92
N TRP A 461 -5.61 2.70 -12.67
CA TRP A 461 -5.65 4.08 -12.18
C TRP A 461 -4.58 4.93 -12.88
N LEU A 462 -3.37 4.40 -13.06
CA LEU A 462 -2.27 5.10 -13.72
C LEU A 462 -2.59 5.27 -15.22
N TYR A 463 -3.10 4.22 -15.87
CA TYR A 463 -3.59 4.31 -17.24
C TYR A 463 -4.66 5.40 -17.41
N SER A 464 -5.56 5.55 -16.44
CA SER A 464 -6.60 6.59 -16.46
C SER A 464 -6.02 7.99 -16.36
N VAL A 465 -5.10 8.22 -15.41
CA VAL A 465 -4.40 9.51 -15.26
C VAL A 465 -3.67 9.90 -16.54
N LEU A 466 -2.92 8.97 -17.14
CA LEU A 466 -2.17 9.22 -18.38
C LEU A 466 -3.10 9.43 -19.59
N TRP A 467 -4.24 8.72 -19.65
CA TRP A 467 -5.28 8.96 -20.65
C TRP A 467 -5.85 10.37 -20.53
N CYS A 468 -6.25 10.80 -19.34
CA CYS A 468 -6.74 12.17 -19.11
C CYS A 468 -5.67 13.23 -19.43
N SER A 469 -4.38 12.90 -19.29
CA SER A 469 -3.27 13.78 -19.69
C SER A 469 -3.08 13.86 -21.21
N GLY A 470 -3.64 12.94 -22.00
CA GLY A 470 -3.59 12.95 -23.46
C GLY A 470 -2.43 12.16 -24.07
N VAL A 471 -1.91 11.15 -23.36
CA VAL A 471 -0.85 10.26 -23.87
C VAL A 471 -1.30 9.49 -25.11
N SER A 472 -0.41 9.28 -26.10
CA SER A 472 -0.74 8.56 -27.34
C SER A 472 -0.81 7.05 -27.10
N ALA A 473 0.15 6.49 -26.36
CA ALA A 473 0.23 5.07 -26.08
C ALA A 473 0.83 4.79 -24.69
N VAL A 474 0.55 3.61 -24.17
CA VAL A 474 1.26 3.05 -23.02
C VAL A 474 1.82 1.69 -23.39
N SER A 475 2.95 1.32 -22.80
CA SER A 475 3.48 -0.04 -22.86
C SER A 475 3.23 -0.73 -21.53
N SER A 476 2.72 -1.97 -21.60
CA SER A 476 2.19 -2.69 -20.45
C SER A 476 2.56 -4.16 -20.47
N GLU A 477 2.93 -4.70 -19.32
CA GLU A 477 3.07 -6.14 -19.10
C GLU A 477 1.72 -6.83 -18.92
N ALA A 478 0.69 -6.02 -18.65
CA ALA A 478 -0.65 -6.38 -18.27
C ALA A 478 -1.72 -5.94 -19.30
N PRO A 479 -1.55 -6.18 -20.63
CA PRO A 479 -2.50 -5.67 -21.62
C PRO A 479 -3.94 -6.16 -21.35
N GLN A 480 -4.11 -7.37 -20.81
CA GLN A 480 -5.41 -7.92 -20.40
C GLN A 480 -6.13 -7.12 -19.31
N ILE A 481 -5.40 -6.36 -18.48
CA ILE A 481 -5.93 -5.50 -17.44
C ILE A 481 -6.33 -4.16 -18.06
N LEU A 482 -5.40 -3.49 -18.74
CA LEU A 482 -5.64 -2.16 -19.30
C LEU A 482 -6.71 -2.16 -20.40
N LYS A 483 -6.81 -3.23 -21.19
CA LYS A 483 -7.84 -3.37 -22.23
C LYS A 483 -9.25 -3.44 -21.66
N LYS A 484 -9.43 -3.85 -20.40
CA LYS A 484 -10.71 -3.87 -19.71
C LYS A 484 -11.14 -2.51 -19.14
N VAL A 485 -10.33 -1.46 -19.29
CA VAL A 485 -10.69 -0.08 -18.87
C VAL A 485 -11.42 0.63 -20.02
N PRO A 486 -12.77 0.67 -20.05
CA PRO A 486 -13.50 1.27 -21.18
C PRO A 486 -13.41 2.80 -21.19
N TYR A 487 -13.13 3.39 -20.03
CA TYR A 487 -13.11 4.84 -19.78
C TYR A 487 -12.19 5.14 -18.60
N PRO A 488 -11.57 6.34 -18.51
CA PRO A 488 -10.75 6.69 -17.35
C PRO A 488 -11.54 6.54 -16.05
N ILE A 489 -10.95 5.81 -15.10
CA ILE A 489 -11.49 5.68 -13.76
C ILE A 489 -11.43 7.06 -13.09
N TRP A 490 -12.51 7.43 -12.41
CA TRP A 490 -12.63 8.71 -11.68
C TRP A 490 -12.60 9.96 -12.56
N LEU A 491 -12.95 9.85 -13.85
CA LEU A 491 -13.21 11.06 -14.62
C LEU A 491 -14.43 11.78 -14.06
N MET A 492 -14.25 13.07 -13.76
CA MET A 492 -15.27 13.89 -13.13
C MET A 492 -15.25 15.28 -13.75
N ARG A 493 -16.42 15.89 -13.96
CA ARG A 493 -16.45 17.27 -14.41
C ARG A 493 -16.02 18.22 -13.29
N PRO A 494 -15.46 19.40 -13.60
CA PRO A 494 -15.09 20.38 -12.58
C PRO A 494 -16.24 20.80 -11.67
N ASP A 495 -17.47 20.89 -12.19
CA ASP A 495 -18.68 21.21 -11.41
C ASP A 495 -19.12 20.04 -10.50
N GLU A 496 -19.00 18.80 -10.95
CA GLU A 496 -19.25 17.61 -10.12
C GLU A 496 -18.25 17.50 -8.97
N TYR A 497 -16.96 17.75 -9.26
CA TYR A 497 -15.91 17.84 -8.24
C TYR A 497 -16.22 18.97 -7.26
N CYS A 498 -16.62 20.14 -7.79
CA CYS A 498 -17.00 21.29 -7.00
C CYS A 498 -18.30 21.09 -6.19
N LEU A 499 -19.18 20.17 -6.59
CA LEU A 499 -20.34 19.80 -5.80
C LEU A 499 -19.96 18.83 -4.69
N MET A 500 -19.15 17.82 -5.02
CA MET A 500 -18.71 16.77 -4.09
C MET A 500 -17.97 17.36 -2.89
N TRP A 501 -16.94 18.21 -3.13
CA TRP A 501 -16.10 18.77 -2.07
C TRP A 501 -16.87 19.72 -1.12
N VAL A 502 -17.74 20.62 -1.63
CA VAL A 502 -18.51 21.61 -0.88
C VAL A 502 -19.59 20.90 -0.08
N SER A 503 -20.23 19.89 -0.68
CA SER A 503 -21.20 19.08 0.05
C SER A 503 -20.53 18.36 1.22
N ALA A 504 -19.37 17.73 0.99
CA ALA A 504 -18.62 17.06 2.04
C ALA A 504 -18.20 18.02 3.16
N ASP A 505 -17.67 19.20 2.81
CA ASP A 505 -17.23 20.22 3.75
C ASP A 505 -18.38 20.82 4.56
N LEU A 506 -19.51 21.13 3.91
CA LEU A 506 -20.71 21.65 4.58
C LEU A 506 -21.31 20.61 5.54
N ILE A 507 -21.35 19.33 5.14
CA ILE A 507 -21.81 18.23 6.01
C ILE A 507 -20.87 18.09 7.20
N SER A 508 -19.56 18.06 6.97
CA SER A 508 -18.55 18.02 8.03
C SER A 508 -18.74 19.17 9.01
N PHE A 509 -18.81 20.41 8.50
CA PHE A 509 -18.98 21.61 9.30
C PHE A 509 -20.26 21.58 10.15
N ALA A 510 -21.39 21.20 9.56
CA ALA A 510 -22.66 21.07 10.27
C ALA A 510 -22.61 20.02 11.38
N ILE A 511 -21.98 18.87 11.12
CA ILE A 511 -21.79 17.81 12.12
C ILE A 511 -20.89 18.29 13.26
N VAL A 512 -19.75 18.91 12.94
CA VAL A 512 -18.82 19.45 13.94
C VAL A 512 -19.53 20.46 14.84
N ILE A 513 -20.24 21.43 14.25
CA ILE A 513 -21.02 22.42 15.00
C ILE A 513 -22.07 21.74 15.88
N GLY A 514 -22.83 20.79 15.34
CA GLY A 514 -23.84 20.04 16.10
C GLY A 514 -23.24 19.30 17.30
N ILE A 515 -22.06 18.70 17.13
CA ILE A 515 -21.32 18.00 18.19
C ILE A 515 -20.87 18.97 19.28
N PHE A 516 -20.30 20.12 18.92
CA PHE A 516 -19.89 21.14 19.89
C PHE A 516 -21.09 21.69 20.67
N PHE A 517 -22.19 22.02 20.00
CA PHE A 517 -23.43 22.45 20.66
C PHE A 517 -23.97 21.38 21.61
N PHE A 518 -24.03 20.12 21.16
CA PHE A 518 -24.51 19.00 21.96
C PHE A 518 -23.67 18.80 23.22
N GLN A 519 -22.33 18.78 23.09
CA GLN A 519 -21.41 18.60 24.22
C GLN A 519 -21.48 19.78 25.20
N SER A 520 -21.51 21.01 24.70
CA SER A 520 -21.65 22.21 25.54
C SER A 520 -22.99 22.23 26.27
N TYR A 521 -24.11 21.93 25.58
CA TYR A 521 -25.44 21.87 26.20
C TYR A 521 -25.51 20.78 27.28
N HIS A 522 -25.03 19.57 26.98
CA HIS A 522 -25.04 18.47 27.93
C HIS A 522 -24.19 18.78 29.17
N MET A 523 -23.02 19.42 29.00
CA MET A 523 -22.18 19.85 30.12
C MET A 523 -22.82 20.97 30.95
N ILE A 524 -23.43 21.97 30.31
CA ILE A 524 -24.18 23.03 31.01
C ILE A 524 -25.32 22.41 31.81
N ARG A 525 -26.12 21.53 31.19
CA ARG A 525 -27.22 20.83 31.87
C ARG A 525 -26.71 19.97 33.02
N TYR A 526 -25.59 19.27 32.84
CA TYR A 526 -24.99 18.47 33.91
C TYR A 526 -24.51 19.35 35.08
N ARG A 527 -23.88 20.50 34.80
CA ARG A 527 -23.49 21.48 35.84
C ARG A 527 -24.72 22.08 36.55
N VAL A 528 -25.78 22.39 35.82
CA VAL A 528 -27.03 22.95 36.35
C VAL A 528 -27.85 21.92 37.14
N SER A 529 -27.92 20.66 36.68
CA SER A 529 -28.56 19.56 37.42
C SER A 529 -27.72 19.12 38.63
N GLY A 530 -26.39 19.22 38.55
CA GLY A 530 -25.46 19.04 39.68
C GLY A 530 -25.54 20.16 40.73
N MET A 531 -26.20 21.29 40.43
CA MET A 531 -26.57 22.30 41.42
C MET A 531 -27.87 21.96 42.19
N HIS A 532 -28.55 20.83 41.89
CA HIS A 532 -29.80 20.45 42.56
C HIS A 532 -29.80 19.12 43.32
N SER A 533 -28.65 18.47 43.50
CA SER A 533 -28.47 17.39 44.49
C SER A 533 -26.96 17.12 44.64
N TYR A 534 -26.32 17.09 45.80
CA TYR A 534 -26.70 16.61 47.11
C TYR A 534 -25.80 17.27 48.17
N ASN A 535 -26.37 17.87 49.22
CA ASN A 535 -25.62 18.12 50.45
C ASN A 535 -25.58 16.81 51.26
N PRO A 536 -24.41 16.15 51.43
CA PRO A 536 -24.31 14.87 52.15
C PRO A 536 -24.77 14.98 53.62
N GLU A 537 -24.76 16.17 54.22
CA GLU A 537 -25.24 16.40 55.59
C GLU A 537 -26.78 16.30 55.71
N GLN A 538 -27.53 16.70 54.68
CA GLN A 538 -29.00 16.63 54.68
C GLN A 538 -29.53 15.19 54.52
N ILE A 539 -28.80 14.30 53.82
CA ILE A 539 -29.15 12.88 53.75
C ILE A 539 -28.85 12.19 55.09
N MET A 540 -27.73 12.53 55.73
CA MET A 540 -27.37 11.94 57.02
C MET A 540 -28.36 12.35 58.12
N LEU A 541 -28.84 13.59 58.11
CA LEU A 541 -29.89 14.07 59.04
C LEU A 541 -31.26 13.44 58.77
N SER A 542 -31.66 13.28 57.50
CA SER A 542 -32.96 12.66 57.15
C SER A 542 -32.97 11.13 57.33
N ALA A 543 -31.82 10.46 57.17
CA ALA A 543 -31.66 9.04 57.43
C ALA A 543 -31.50 8.71 58.94
N ALA A 544 -30.85 9.58 59.72
CA ALA A 544 -30.71 9.43 61.17
C ALA A 544 -32.05 9.62 61.89
N VAL A 545 -32.93 10.49 61.40
CA VAL A 545 -34.27 10.70 61.97
C VAL A 545 -35.23 9.54 61.67
N ARG A 546 -34.94 8.68 60.68
CA ARG A 546 -35.81 7.54 60.29
C ARG A 546 -35.40 6.17 60.84
N ARG A 547 -34.29 6.05 61.58
CA ARG A 547 -33.87 4.78 62.22
C ARG A 547 -33.63 4.95 63.71
N SER A 548 -34.69 5.23 64.45
CA SER A 548 -34.75 4.92 65.89
C SER A 548 -36.06 4.20 66.23
N SER A 549 -36.22 2.97 65.76
CA SER A 549 -37.24 2.06 66.31
C SER A 549 -37.04 0.67 65.72
N ARG A 550 -36.72 -0.27 66.62
CA ARG A 550 -36.67 -1.74 66.45
C ARG A 550 -35.39 -2.32 65.86
N ASP A 551 -34.95 -3.38 66.54
CA ASP A 551 -33.81 -4.27 66.29
C ASP A 551 -32.40 -3.78 66.63
N ILE A 552 -32.18 -3.48 67.92
CA ILE A 552 -30.88 -3.69 68.58
C ILE A 552 -31.10 -4.73 69.69
N SER A 553 -31.14 -6.01 69.33
CA SER A 553 -31.03 -7.10 70.31
C SER A 553 -30.50 -8.40 69.73
N VAL A 554 -29.53 -8.38 68.80
CA VAL A 554 -28.79 -9.59 68.40
C VAL A 554 -27.38 -9.19 67.94
N MET A 555 -26.49 -8.81 68.86
CA MET A 555 -25.03 -8.79 68.66
C MET A 555 -24.33 -8.28 69.93
N LYS A 556 -24.44 -9.02 71.03
CA LYS A 556 -23.64 -8.75 72.25
C LYS A 556 -23.15 -9.99 72.98
N GLU A 557 -23.13 -11.16 72.34
CA GLU A 557 -22.81 -12.42 73.03
C GLU A 557 -21.73 -13.29 72.38
N LYS A 558 -20.89 -12.73 71.49
CA LYS A 558 -19.80 -13.51 70.83
C LYS A 558 -18.40 -12.86 70.86
N LEU A 559 -18.14 -11.92 71.75
CA LEU A 559 -16.80 -11.29 71.86
C LEU A 559 -16.29 -11.15 73.30
N ILE A 560 -16.74 -12.02 74.20
CA ILE A 560 -16.16 -12.22 75.53
C ILE A 560 -16.17 -13.73 75.72
N PHE A 561 -15.00 -14.35 75.91
CA PHE A 561 -14.69 -15.80 76.03
C PHE A 561 -13.82 -16.36 74.89
N SER A 562 -12.62 -15.80 74.72
CA SER A 562 -11.50 -16.51 74.07
C SER A 562 -10.14 -16.09 74.65
N GLU A 563 -10.11 -15.79 75.95
CA GLU A 563 -8.87 -15.55 76.68
C GLU A 563 -9.04 -16.21 78.05
N VAL A 564 -7.98 -16.87 78.53
CA VAL A 564 -7.87 -17.74 79.73
C VAL A 564 -7.96 -19.25 79.44
N GLY A 565 -6.79 -19.92 79.49
CA GLY A 565 -6.74 -21.37 79.70
C GLY A 565 -5.51 -22.11 79.14
N ASN A 566 -4.29 -21.74 79.56
CA ASN A 566 -3.12 -22.62 79.47
C ASN A 566 -3.32 -23.86 80.36
N GLY A 567 -2.93 -25.07 79.91
CA GLY A 567 -2.86 -26.25 80.78
C GLY A 567 -2.66 -27.60 80.09
N VAL A 568 -1.38 -27.94 79.85
CA VAL A 568 -0.69 -29.25 79.97
C VAL A 568 -1.52 -30.53 80.18
N GLY A 569 -1.21 -31.59 79.39
CA GLY A 569 -0.95 -32.93 79.96
C GLY A 569 -1.81 -34.13 79.50
N SER A 570 -1.22 -34.95 78.62
CA SER A 570 -1.17 -36.45 78.57
C SER A 570 -2.42 -37.36 78.71
N ALA A 571 -2.33 -38.44 77.92
CA ALA A 571 -2.81 -39.82 78.14
C ALA A 571 -4.01 -40.30 77.29
N GLU A 572 -3.63 -41.08 76.27
CA GLU A 572 -4.13 -42.42 75.88
C GLU A 572 -5.52 -42.94 76.29
N GLU A 573 -6.09 -43.64 75.29
CA GLU A 573 -6.78 -44.94 75.33
C GLU A 573 -8.33 -45.04 75.38
N LEU A 574 -8.82 -45.80 74.38
CA LEU A 574 -9.69 -47.00 74.46
C LEU A 574 -11.13 -46.99 73.87
N TYR A 575 -11.24 -47.66 72.70
CA TYR A 575 -12.22 -48.67 72.18
C TYR A 575 -13.69 -48.38 71.83
N GLY A 576 -14.03 -48.94 70.64
CA GLY A 576 -15.16 -49.88 70.40
C GLY A 576 -16.37 -49.28 69.68
N ASP A 577 -17.07 -49.93 68.75
CA ASP A 577 -16.95 -51.24 68.10
C ASP A 577 -17.92 -51.24 66.88
N ASN A 578 -17.77 -52.25 66.02
CA ASN A 578 -18.40 -52.50 64.73
C ASN A 578 -19.96 -52.55 64.70
N ASP A 579 -20.59 -52.33 63.53
CA ASP A 579 -21.23 -53.43 62.77
C ASP A 579 -21.76 -53.02 61.38
N TYR A 580 -21.85 -54.03 60.51
CA TYR A 580 -22.04 -54.09 59.06
C TYR A 580 -23.47 -53.71 58.54
N ASP A 581 -23.65 -53.33 57.25
CA ASP A 581 -23.87 -54.30 56.14
C ASP A 581 -24.49 -53.72 54.82
N TYR A 582 -24.06 -54.37 53.72
CA TYR A 582 -24.62 -54.60 52.38
C TYR A 582 -24.93 -53.50 51.33
N TYR A 583 -24.17 -53.60 50.22
CA TYR A 583 -24.53 -53.23 48.85
C TYR A 583 -25.18 -54.43 48.12
N THR A 584 -26.21 -54.18 47.30
CA THR A 584 -26.48 -55.01 46.10
C THR A 584 -26.97 -54.17 44.92
N ASN A 585 -26.67 -54.72 43.75
CA ASN A 585 -26.55 -54.12 42.43
C ASN A 585 -27.75 -54.50 41.53
N GLN A 586 -27.79 -53.94 40.32
CA GLN A 586 -28.70 -54.15 39.16
C GLN A 586 -29.65 -52.95 38.94
N GLY A 587 -29.74 -52.30 37.78
CA GLY A 587 -29.26 -52.60 36.43
C GLY A 587 -30.45 -52.62 35.45
N ILE A 588 -30.25 -52.00 34.28
CA ILE A 588 -30.89 -52.27 32.96
C ILE A 588 -31.91 -51.24 32.40
N SER A 589 -31.44 -50.57 31.32
CA SER A 589 -32.08 -50.11 30.05
C SER A 589 -33.32 -49.22 30.08
N GLN A 590 -33.48 -48.21 29.21
CA GLN A 590 -32.99 -47.99 27.84
C GLN A 590 -32.46 -46.57 27.63
#